data_AF-A0A7R9B7R3-F1
#
_entry.id   AF-A0A7R9B7R3-F1
#
_cell.length_a   1.000
_cell.length_b   1.000
_cell.length_c   1.000
_cell.angle_alpha   90.00
_cell.angle_beta   90.00
_cell.angle_gamma   90.00
#
_symmetry.space_group_name_H-M   'P 1'
#
loop_
_entity.id
_entity.type
_entity.pdbx_description
1 polymer ?
#
loop_
_entity_poly.entity_id
_entity_poly.type
_entity_poly.pdbx_seq_one_letter_code
_entity_poly.pdbx_strand_id
1 'polypeptide(L)'
;MYARSAVSVGRGAEGGTLRLTAPLTQCLTTVDSSKNPANDNADPNTGGEITYTRTYDLHITYDKYYQTPRLWLFGYDENRRSLTVEQMYEDVSQDHAKKTVTMETHPHIPGPPMASVHPCKHAEVMKKIIQTVMEGGGELGVHMYLIIFLKFVQAVIPTIEYDFTQNFTM
;
A
#
# COMPACT_ATOMS: atom_id res chain seq x y z
N MET A 1 -13.25 9.28 6.05
CA MET A 1 -11.86 9.73 6.24
C MET A 1 -11.11 9.40 4.96
N TYR A 2 -10.65 10.40 4.23
CA TYR A 2 -9.86 10.22 3.01
C TYR A 2 -8.40 10.42 3.43
N ALA A 3 -7.66 9.34 3.63
CA ALA A 3 -6.24 9.42 3.98
C ALA A 3 -5.46 9.61 2.68
N ARG A 4 -5.09 10.87 2.38
CA ARG A 4 -4.07 11.19 1.38
C ARG A 4 -2.77 11.39 2.14
N SER A 5 -1.82 10.48 1.97
CA SER A 5 -0.44 10.73 2.41
C SER A 5 0.34 11.32 1.25
N ALA A 6 0.85 12.53 1.45
CA ALA A 6 1.83 13.18 0.58
C ALA A 6 2.97 13.67 1.47
N VAL A 7 4.19 13.24 1.15
CA VAL A 7 5.42 13.73 1.77
C VAL A 7 5.65 15.18 1.33
N SER A 8 5.88 16.09 2.28
CA SER A 8 6.29 17.46 2.00
C SER A 8 7.45 17.88 2.92
N VAL A 9 8.56 18.34 2.34
CA VAL A 9 9.54 19.30 2.90
C VAL A 9 10.22 19.94 1.69
N GLY A 10 10.40 21.25 1.50
CA GLY A 10 10.08 22.46 2.25
C GLY A 10 10.33 23.68 1.32
N ARG A 11 9.65 24.80 1.62
CA ARG A 11 9.52 26.02 0.81
C ARG A 11 10.84 26.77 0.53
N GLY A 12 10.89 27.47 -0.62
CA GLY A 12 11.72 28.66 -0.80
C GLY A 12 11.69 29.20 -2.23
N ALA A 13 11.03 30.34 -2.42
CA ALA A 13 10.70 30.98 -3.69
C ALA A 13 11.91 31.53 -4.48
N GLU A 14 11.70 31.64 -5.80
CA GLU A 14 12.61 32.25 -6.77
C GLU A 14 12.73 33.78 -6.62
N GLY A 15 13.90 34.31 -6.99
CA GLY A 15 14.05 35.69 -7.47
C GLY A 15 15.14 36.53 -6.79
N GLY A 16 16.34 36.60 -7.37
CA GLY A 16 17.39 37.54 -6.97
C GLY A 16 18.67 37.44 -7.81
N THR A 17 18.82 38.34 -8.79
CA THR A 17 20.02 38.57 -9.61
C THR A 17 21.26 38.93 -8.75
N LEU A 18 22.46 38.44 -9.11
CA LEU A 18 23.71 39.23 -9.31
C LEU A 18 25.00 38.37 -9.39
N ARG A 19 25.59 38.36 -10.59
CA ARG A 19 27.02 38.56 -10.98
C ARG A 19 28.18 37.67 -10.48
N LEU A 20 29.02 37.35 -11.50
CA LEU A 20 30.50 37.18 -11.53
C LEU A 20 31.05 35.90 -10.82
N THR A 21 31.97 35.07 -11.33
CA THR A 21 33.06 35.15 -12.32
C THR A 21 33.51 33.71 -12.67
N ALA A 22 33.91 33.44 -13.92
CA ALA A 22 34.79 32.30 -14.25
C ALA A 22 36.22 32.56 -13.68
N PRO A 23 37.14 31.56 -13.53
CA PRO A 23 37.82 31.00 -14.71
C PRO A 23 38.30 29.52 -14.63
N LEU A 24 38.33 28.89 -15.80
CA LEU A 24 39.38 28.07 -16.45
C LEU A 24 40.32 27.12 -15.65
N THR A 25 40.72 26.04 -16.38
CA THR A 25 41.95 25.19 -16.26
C THR A 25 41.63 23.76 -15.76
N GLN A 26 41.91 22.63 -16.43
CA GLN A 26 42.76 22.32 -17.59
C GLN A 26 42.33 20.97 -18.24
N CYS A 27 42.52 20.86 -19.56
CA CYS A 27 42.51 19.62 -20.34
C CYS A 27 43.75 18.74 -20.07
N LEU A 28 43.72 17.46 -20.48
CA LEU A 28 44.65 16.80 -21.43
C LEU A 28 44.21 15.31 -21.62
N THR A 29 43.75 14.87 -22.81
CA THR A 29 44.47 14.09 -23.87
C THR A 29 45.06 12.75 -23.36
N THR A 30 44.89 11.56 -23.97
CA THR A 30 45.25 11.12 -25.34
C THR A 30 44.70 9.71 -25.69
N VAL A 31 44.88 9.35 -26.96
CA VAL A 31 44.42 8.23 -27.80
C VAL A 31 45.03 6.81 -27.60
N ASP A 32 44.25 5.82 -28.08
CA ASP A 32 44.55 4.54 -28.80
C ASP A 32 45.13 3.25 -28.15
N SER A 33 44.49 2.13 -28.56
CA SER A 33 45.02 0.80 -28.95
C SER A 33 44.93 -0.45 -28.04
N SER A 34 43.95 -1.30 -28.40
CA SER A 34 44.06 -2.76 -28.71
C SER A 34 44.25 -3.81 -27.59
N LYS A 35 43.19 -4.62 -27.30
CA LYS A 35 43.24 -6.10 -27.18
C LYS A 35 41.84 -6.76 -27.16
N ASN A 36 41.77 -7.94 -27.80
CA ASN A 36 40.61 -8.76 -28.21
C ASN A 36 39.84 -9.49 -27.05
N PRO A 37 38.72 -10.20 -27.33
CA PRO A 37 37.55 -10.33 -26.45
C PRO A 37 37.67 -11.44 -25.40
N ALA A 38 37.04 -11.22 -24.24
CA ALA A 38 36.72 -12.28 -23.29
C ALA A 38 35.19 -12.42 -23.21
N ASN A 39 34.75 -13.63 -23.50
CA ASN A 39 33.39 -14.12 -23.49
C ASN A 39 32.92 -14.26 -22.03
N ASP A 40 32.41 -13.18 -21.42
CA ASP A 40 31.69 -13.29 -20.17
C ASP A 40 30.21 -13.47 -20.48
N ASN A 41 29.77 -14.73 -20.44
CA ASN A 41 28.38 -15.08 -20.29
C ASN A 41 27.92 -14.51 -18.95
N ALA A 42 27.42 -13.28 -18.98
CA ALA A 42 26.70 -12.68 -17.87
C ALA A 42 25.41 -13.47 -17.68
N ASP A 43 25.43 -14.35 -16.68
CA ASP A 43 24.27 -15.01 -16.11
C ASP A 43 23.21 -13.95 -15.78
N PRO A 44 22.00 -13.96 -16.38
CA PRO A 44 20.98 -12.95 -16.11
C PRO A 44 20.31 -13.14 -14.73
N ASN A 45 20.78 -14.09 -13.92
CA ASN A 45 20.10 -14.53 -12.71
C ASN A 45 20.52 -13.79 -11.43
N THR A 46 20.82 -12.50 -11.50
CA THR A 46 20.88 -11.64 -10.30
C THR A 46 20.09 -10.35 -10.55
N GLY A 47 18.90 -10.51 -11.13
CA GLY A 47 17.86 -9.51 -11.01
C GLY A 47 17.32 -9.59 -9.59
N GLY A 48 17.77 -8.68 -8.71
CA GLY A 48 17.08 -8.45 -7.45
C GLY A 48 15.58 -8.35 -7.73
N GLU A 49 14.78 -9.12 -7.01
CA GLU A 49 13.34 -9.22 -7.18
C GLU A 49 12.70 -7.83 -7.03
N ILE A 50 12.54 -7.10 -8.14
CA ILE A 50 11.82 -5.84 -8.15
C ILE A 50 10.36 -6.20 -7.99
N THR A 51 9.87 -6.12 -6.76
CA THR A 51 8.44 -6.21 -6.47
C THR A 51 7.73 -5.03 -7.15
N TYR A 52 6.77 -5.33 -8.02
CA TYR A 52 6.00 -4.29 -8.72
C TYR A 52 5.27 -3.39 -7.72
N THR A 53 5.38 -2.08 -7.89
CA THR A 53 4.75 -1.12 -6.98
C THR A 53 3.29 -0.92 -7.37
N ARG A 54 2.36 -1.36 -6.52
CA ARG A 54 0.91 -1.17 -6.71
C ARG A 54 0.40 -0.11 -5.77
N THR A 55 -0.62 0.63 -6.20
CA THR A 55 -1.31 1.62 -5.37
C THR A 55 -2.76 1.21 -5.18
N TYR A 56 -3.30 1.37 -3.97
CA TYR A 56 -4.66 0.96 -3.64
C TYR A 56 -5.48 2.11 -3.07
N ASP A 57 -6.71 2.25 -3.56
CA ASP A 57 -7.75 3.03 -2.93
C ASP A 57 -8.57 2.13 -2.02
N LEU A 58 -8.65 2.50 -0.74
CA LEU A 58 -9.41 1.78 0.28
C LEU A 58 -10.66 2.56 0.66
N HIS A 59 -11.83 1.90 0.56
CA HIS A 59 -13.10 2.47 1.01
C HIS A 59 -13.67 1.64 2.16
N ILE A 60 -14.11 2.32 3.21
CA ILE A 60 -14.81 1.69 4.34
C ILE A 60 -16.24 2.19 4.33
N THR A 61 -17.17 1.26 4.21
CA THR A 61 -18.61 1.51 4.31
C THR A 61 -19.18 0.87 5.56
N TYR A 62 -20.30 1.37 6.07
CA TYR A 62 -21.04 0.71 7.14
C TYR A 62 -22.08 -0.25 6.55
N ASP A 63 -21.94 -1.54 6.81
CA ASP A 63 -22.93 -2.54 6.42
C ASP A 63 -24.07 -2.56 7.45
N LYS A 64 -25.25 -2.06 7.06
CA LYS A 64 -26.40 -1.95 7.97
C LYS A 64 -26.92 -3.31 8.44
N TYR A 65 -26.79 -4.36 7.63
CA TYR A 65 -27.31 -5.69 7.96
C TYR A 65 -26.44 -6.38 9.00
N TYR A 66 -25.12 -6.35 8.81
CA TYR A 66 -24.17 -6.96 9.75
C TYR A 66 -23.75 -6.04 10.91
N GLN A 67 -24.07 -4.74 10.82
CA GLN A 67 -23.69 -3.72 11.78
C GLN A 67 -22.18 -3.62 12.00
N THR A 68 -21.42 -3.83 10.93
CA THR A 68 -19.96 -3.83 10.91
C THR A 68 -19.44 -3.02 9.73
N PRO A 69 -18.20 -2.50 9.80
CA PRO A 69 -17.55 -1.90 8.65
C PRO A 69 -17.30 -2.98 7.59
N ARG A 70 -17.40 -2.59 6.32
CA ARG A 70 -17.04 -3.39 5.15
C ARG A 70 -15.96 -2.65 4.38
N LEU A 71 -14.89 -3.36 4.01
CA LEU A 71 -13.75 -2.82 3.28
C LEU A 71 -13.89 -3.12 1.79
N TRP A 72 -13.62 -2.12 0.96
CA TRP A 72 -13.53 -2.22 -0.49
C TRP A 72 -12.15 -1.75 -0.95
N LEU A 73 -11.61 -2.41 -1.96
CA LEU A 73 -10.28 -2.17 -2.50
C LEU A 73 -10.35 -2.01 -4.01
N PHE A 74 -9.67 -1.00 -4.50
CA PHE A 74 -9.45 -0.80 -5.92
C PHE A 74 -7.97 -0.51 -6.18
N GLY A 75 -7.32 -1.38 -6.95
CA GLY A 75 -5.88 -1.34 -7.15
C GLY A 75 -5.47 -0.78 -8.51
N TYR A 76 -4.28 -0.19 -8.54
CA TYR A 76 -3.65 0.37 -9.72
C TYR A 76 -2.23 -0.17 -9.89
N ASP A 77 -1.83 -0.41 -11.14
CA ASP A 77 -0.44 -0.71 -11.51
C ASP A 77 0.45 0.55 -11.46
N GLU A 78 1.74 0.37 -11.72
CA GLU A 78 2.75 1.44 -11.76
C GLU A 78 2.41 2.54 -12.78
N ASN A 79 1.68 2.20 -13.84
CA ASN A 79 1.25 3.10 -14.89
C ASN A 79 -0.13 3.73 -14.59
N ARG A 80 -0.64 3.58 -13.37
CA ARG A 80 -1.96 4.05 -12.91
C ARG A 80 -3.15 3.44 -13.67
N ARG A 81 -2.98 2.25 -14.22
CA ARG A 81 -4.07 1.48 -14.84
C ARG A 81 -4.70 0.58 -13.79
N SER A 82 -6.00 0.34 -13.88
CA SER A 82 -6.72 -0.56 -12.98
C SER A 82 -6.13 -1.97 -13.04
N LEU A 83 -5.88 -2.58 -11.88
CA LEU A 83 -5.45 -3.96 -11.77
C LEU A 83 -6.56 -4.92 -12.21
N THR A 84 -6.15 -6.09 -12.70
CA THR A 84 -7.09 -7.20 -12.89
C THR A 84 -7.44 -7.85 -11.56
N VAL A 85 -8.51 -8.64 -11.57
CA VAL A 85 -8.98 -9.38 -10.39
C VAL A 85 -7.88 -10.31 -9.87
N GLU A 86 -7.20 -11.01 -10.78
CA GLU A 86 -6.13 -11.95 -10.46
C GLU A 86 -4.95 -11.24 -9.79
N GLN A 87 -4.55 -10.08 -10.32
CA GLN A 87 -3.48 -9.27 -9.73
C GLN A 87 -3.87 -8.82 -8.33
N MET A 88 -5.10 -8.33 -8.13
CA MET A 88 -5.57 -7.93 -6.80
C MET A 88 -5.56 -9.11 -5.80
N TYR A 89 -5.86 -10.33 -6.24
CA TYR A 89 -5.80 -11.51 -5.38
C TYR A 89 -4.40 -11.91 -4.95
N GLU A 90 -3.34 -11.50 -5.66
CA GLU A 90 -1.95 -11.72 -5.25
C GLU A 90 -1.59 -10.94 -3.97
N ASP A 91 -2.26 -9.80 -3.74
CA ASP A 91 -2.05 -8.94 -2.58
C ASP A 91 -2.96 -9.31 -1.39
N VAL A 92 -3.87 -10.28 -1.58
CA VAL A 92 -4.73 -10.81 -0.52
C VAL A 92 -4.12 -12.08 0.04
N SER A 93 -4.06 -12.18 1.37
CA SER A 93 -3.64 -13.40 2.06
C SER A 93 -4.42 -14.62 1.58
N GLN A 94 -3.72 -15.71 1.26
CA GLN A 94 -4.32 -16.93 0.71
C GLN A 94 -5.40 -17.53 1.64
N ASP A 95 -5.24 -17.35 2.95
CA ASP A 95 -6.19 -17.82 3.95
C ASP A 95 -7.55 -17.12 3.86
N HIS A 96 -7.55 -15.90 3.31
CA HIS A 96 -8.71 -15.01 3.21
C HIS A 96 -9.22 -14.85 1.77
N ALA A 97 -8.34 -14.93 0.76
CA ALA A 97 -8.65 -14.70 -0.64
C ALA A 97 -9.87 -15.47 -1.14
N LYS A 98 -9.97 -16.77 -0.84
CA LYS A 98 -11.07 -17.63 -1.34
C LYS A 98 -12.24 -17.76 -0.37
N LYS A 99 -12.19 -17.12 0.79
CA LYS A 99 -13.21 -17.28 1.85
C LYS A 99 -13.99 -16.01 2.09
N THR A 100 -13.30 -14.88 2.11
CA THR A 100 -13.87 -13.61 2.57
C THR A 100 -13.77 -12.50 1.54
N VAL A 101 -13.03 -12.67 0.43
CA VAL A 101 -12.90 -11.63 -0.60
C VAL A 101 -13.71 -11.96 -1.84
N THR A 102 -14.58 -11.04 -2.23
CA THR A 102 -15.50 -11.16 -3.38
C THR A 102 -15.41 -9.92 -4.27
N MET A 103 -15.67 -10.08 -5.58
CA MET A 103 -15.80 -8.95 -6.49
C MET A 103 -17.25 -8.46 -6.48
N GLU A 104 -17.48 -7.25 -5.96
CA GLU A 104 -18.81 -6.67 -5.79
C GLU A 104 -18.86 -5.23 -6.33
N THR A 105 -20.05 -4.76 -6.68
CA THR A 105 -20.25 -3.35 -7.05
C THR A 105 -20.41 -2.50 -5.80
N HIS A 106 -19.63 -1.42 -5.69
CA HIS A 106 -19.69 -0.55 -4.53
C HIS A 106 -21.04 0.17 -4.41
N PRO A 107 -21.68 0.20 -3.22
CA PRO A 107 -23.06 0.68 -3.06
C PRO A 107 -23.24 2.19 -3.31
N HIS A 108 -22.16 2.97 -3.24
CA HIS A 108 -22.21 4.44 -3.35
C HIS A 108 -21.31 5.02 -4.44
N ILE A 109 -20.52 4.19 -5.14
CA ILE A 109 -19.53 4.64 -6.12
C ILE A 109 -19.81 3.88 -7.40
N PRO A 110 -20.24 4.55 -8.48
CA PRO A 110 -20.41 3.90 -9.77
C PRO A 110 -19.04 3.55 -10.35
N GLY A 111 -18.92 2.39 -10.97
CA GLY A 111 -17.65 1.96 -11.53
C GLY A 111 -17.59 0.46 -11.78
N PRO A 112 -16.42 -0.04 -12.19
CA PRO A 112 -16.17 -1.48 -12.26
C PRO A 112 -16.30 -2.13 -10.88
N PRO A 113 -16.54 -3.45 -10.82
CA PRO A 113 -16.52 -4.19 -9.57
C PRO A 113 -15.21 -3.98 -8.81
N MET A 114 -15.30 -3.84 -7.49
CA MET A 114 -14.17 -3.73 -6.58
C MET A 114 -14.04 -5.01 -5.78
N ALA A 115 -12.83 -5.31 -5.28
CA ALA A 115 -12.71 -6.36 -4.28
C ALA A 115 -13.30 -5.86 -2.97
N SER A 116 -14.16 -6.66 -2.36
CA SER A 116 -14.79 -6.40 -1.07
C SER A 116 -14.41 -7.51 -0.10
N VAL A 117 -14.04 -7.15 1.12
CA VAL A 117 -13.94 -8.10 2.23
C VAL A 117 -15.33 -8.24 2.85
N HIS A 118 -15.94 -9.41 2.69
CA HIS A 118 -17.30 -9.67 3.13
C HIS A 118 -17.42 -9.64 4.67
N PRO A 119 -18.39 -8.90 5.24
CA PRO A 119 -18.42 -8.57 6.65
C PRO A 119 -19.05 -9.64 7.56
N CYS A 120 -19.55 -10.75 7.00
CA CYS A 120 -20.33 -11.76 7.75
C CYS A 120 -19.62 -12.35 8.97
N LYS A 121 -18.28 -12.38 8.96
CA LYS A 121 -17.47 -12.88 10.07
C LYS A 121 -16.81 -11.79 10.92
N HIS A 122 -17.00 -10.52 10.57
CA HIS A 122 -16.35 -9.42 11.28
C HIS A 122 -16.84 -9.27 12.72
N ALA A 123 -18.13 -9.47 12.97
CA ALA A 123 -18.66 -9.40 14.35
C ALA A 123 -18.02 -10.44 15.27
N GLU A 124 -17.88 -11.69 14.80
CA GLU A 124 -17.24 -12.78 15.55
C GLU A 124 -15.76 -12.49 15.82
N VAL A 125 -15.03 -11.98 14.83
CA VAL A 125 -13.59 -11.66 14.95
C VAL A 125 -13.37 -10.48 15.89
N MET A 126 -14.13 -9.39 15.71
CA MET A 126 -13.99 -8.18 16.52
C MET A 126 -14.32 -8.44 17.99
N LYS A 127 -15.34 -9.27 18.27
CA LYS A 127 -15.67 -9.68 19.64
C LYS A 127 -14.49 -10.39 20.32
N LYS A 128 -13.82 -11.31 19.61
CA LYS A 128 -12.65 -12.03 20.15
C LYS A 128 -11.49 -11.09 20.42
N ILE A 129 -11.18 -10.19 19.49
CA ILE A 129 -10.08 -9.23 19.67
C ILE A 129 -10.35 -8.33 20.89
N ILE A 130 -11.56 -7.79 21.01
CA ILE A 130 -11.94 -6.95 22.15
C ILE A 130 -11.82 -7.73 23.47
N GLN A 131 -12.30 -8.98 23.50
CA GLN A 131 -12.20 -9.82 24.69
C GLN A 131 -10.73 -10.06 25.10
N THR A 132 -9.85 -10.39 24.15
CA THR A 132 -8.43 -10.59 24.43
C THR A 132 -7.77 -9.34 24.99
N VAL A 133 -8.08 -8.15 24.45
CA VAL A 133 -7.53 -6.88 24.97
C VAL A 133 -8.05 -6.60 26.38
N MET A 134 -9.32 -6.87 26.66
CA MET A 134 -9.90 -6.70 27.99
C MET A 134 -9.30 -7.68 29.02
N GLU A 135 -9.05 -8.93 28.62
CA GLU A 135 -8.36 -9.93 29.46
C GLU A 135 -6.92 -9.51 29.77
N GLY A 136 -6.26 -8.81 28.85
CA GLY A 136 -4.95 -8.17 29.06
C GLY A 136 -4.98 -6.90 29.93
N GLY A 137 -6.14 -6.52 30.48
CA GLY A 137 -6.29 -5.32 31.31
C GLY A 137 -6.41 -4.01 30.52
N GLY A 138 -6.59 -4.07 29.20
CA GLY A 138 -6.82 -2.90 28.35
C GLY A 138 -8.29 -2.46 28.35
N GLU A 139 -8.52 -1.14 28.41
CA GLU A 139 -9.84 -0.56 28.21
C GLU A 139 -10.03 -0.15 26.74
N LEU A 140 -11.14 -0.58 26.13
CA LEU A 140 -11.48 -0.25 24.74
C LEU A 140 -12.78 0.54 24.68
N GLY A 141 -12.69 1.79 24.23
CA GLY A 141 -13.83 2.59 23.83
C GLY A 141 -14.31 2.23 22.42
N VAL A 142 -15.57 2.59 22.12
CA VAL A 142 -16.16 2.38 20.79
C VAL A 142 -15.39 3.15 19.69
N HIS A 143 -14.78 4.28 20.02
CA HIS A 143 -14.02 5.09 19.08
C HIS A 143 -12.74 4.40 18.55
N MET A 144 -12.22 3.38 19.25
CA MET A 144 -11.08 2.58 18.80
C MET A 144 -11.48 1.46 17.83
N TYR A 145 -12.78 1.21 17.64
CA TYR A 145 -13.28 0.08 16.86
C TYR A 145 -12.72 0.07 15.43
N LEU A 146 -12.68 1.22 14.75
CA LEU A 146 -12.14 1.31 13.39
C LEU A 146 -10.64 1.02 13.34
N ILE A 147 -9.91 1.29 14.41
CA ILE A 147 -8.46 1.07 14.46
C ILE A 147 -8.16 -0.40 14.68
N ILE A 148 -8.95 -1.06 15.54
CA ILE A 148 -8.92 -2.51 15.69
C ILE A 148 -9.30 -3.20 14.36
N PHE A 149 -10.32 -2.67 13.68
CA PHE A 149 -10.72 -3.17 12.37
C PHE A 149 -9.59 -3.05 11.35
N LEU A 150 -8.91 -1.90 11.29
CA LEU A 150 -7.74 -1.70 10.44
C LEU A 150 -6.61 -2.69 10.77
N LYS A 151 -6.33 -2.96 12.05
CA LYS A 151 -5.37 -4.02 12.43
C LYS A 151 -5.78 -5.41 11.93
N PHE A 152 -7.07 -5.75 12.01
CA PHE A 152 -7.58 -7.01 11.45
C PHE A 152 -7.40 -7.07 9.93
N VAL A 153 -7.66 -5.97 9.23
CA VAL A 153 -7.49 -5.88 7.77
C VAL A 153 -6.04 -6.17 7.36
N GLN A 154 -5.05 -5.84 8.20
CA GLN A 154 -3.63 -6.09 7.91
C GLN A 154 -3.30 -7.58 7.80
N ALA A 155 -4.04 -8.45 8.48
CA ALA A 155 -3.93 -9.90 8.30
C ALA A 155 -4.55 -10.38 6.96
N VAL A 156 -5.51 -9.63 6.41
CA VAL A 156 -6.19 -9.95 5.14
C VAL A 156 -5.37 -9.46 3.95
N ILE A 157 -4.78 -8.26 4.04
CA ILE A 157 -4.00 -7.62 2.98
C ILE A 157 -2.60 -7.23 3.49
N PRO A 158 -1.71 -8.20 3.71
CA PRO A 158 -0.43 -7.97 4.38
C PRO A 158 0.55 -7.14 3.54
N THR A 159 0.38 -7.11 2.21
CA THR A 159 1.29 -6.39 1.29
C THR A 159 0.88 -4.94 1.07
N ILE A 160 -0.31 -4.53 1.51
CA ILE A 160 -0.83 -3.18 1.30
C ILE A 160 -0.52 -2.34 2.53
N GLU A 161 0.33 -1.33 2.35
CA GLU A 161 0.65 -0.36 3.39
C GLU A 161 -0.43 0.74 3.46
N TYR A 162 -1.06 0.86 4.62
CA TYR A 162 -1.95 1.98 4.95
C TYR A 162 -1.73 2.38 6.41
N ASP A 163 -1.98 3.66 6.69
CA ASP A 163 -1.73 4.22 8.01
C ASP A 163 -2.90 3.98 8.97
N PHE A 164 -2.59 3.43 10.14
CA PHE A 164 -3.49 3.29 11.28
C PHE A 164 -2.75 3.72 12.56
N THR A 165 -2.44 5.00 12.69
CA THR A 165 -1.71 5.58 13.84
C THR A 165 -2.43 5.37 15.20
N GLN A 166 -2.37 4.18 15.78
CA GLN A 166 -2.35 3.94 17.23
C GLN A 166 -1.50 2.70 17.51
N ASN A 167 -0.40 2.89 18.24
CA ASN A 167 0.44 1.84 18.77
C ASN A 167 -0.31 1.07 19.87
N PHE A 168 -1.27 0.22 19.49
CA PHE A 168 -1.80 -0.78 20.44
C PHE A 168 -0.80 -1.92 20.52
N THR A 169 -0.09 -2.00 21.63
CA THR A 169 0.55 -3.24 22.07
C THR A 169 -0.59 -4.22 22.40
N MET A 170 -0.66 -5.34 21.68
CA MET A 170 -1.53 -6.47 22.04
C MET A 170 -0.89 -7.28 23.16
#